data_AF-A0A2U2ZEW5-F1
#
_entry.id   AF-A0A2U2ZEW5-F1
#
_cell.length_a   1.000
_cell.length_b   1.000
_cell.length_c   1.000
_cell.angle_alpha   90.00
_cell.angle_beta   90.00
_cell.angle_gamma   90.00
#
_symmetry.space_group_name_H-M   'P 1'
#
loop_
_entity.id
_entity.type
_entity.pdbx_description
1 polymer ?
#
loop_
_entity_poly.entity_id
_entity_poly.type
_entity_poly.pdbx_seq_one_letter_code
_entity_poly.pdbx_strand_id
1 'polypeptide(L)'
;MAATAVLGFAAVGPLGAAGPAHAGALGSTAIGTFTYEVRGAAVKVPVGCFLSHRIDGSGKRVSGQLAGVDCVGAAAAFSRFCNWRIDFAYADTNGRAYRTARGAAHAECDGAPLRRVGARTLPTYGKACAKLFVNGKLRATQCHYITK
;
A
#
# COMPACT_ATOMS: atom_id res chain seq x y z
N MET A 1 35.90 61.72 -12.74
CA MET A 1 34.51 61.22 -12.62
C MET A 1 34.54 59.73 -12.96
N ALA A 2 34.72 58.91 -11.93
CA ALA A 2 33.71 58.01 -11.36
C ALA A 2 33.68 56.64 -12.08
N ALA A 3 34.44 55.70 -11.51
CA ALA A 3 34.42 54.28 -11.86
C ALA A 3 33.15 53.63 -11.28
N THR A 4 32.44 52.83 -12.09
CA THR A 4 31.28 52.07 -11.62
C THR A 4 31.53 50.59 -11.86
N ALA A 5 31.85 49.87 -10.80
CA ALA A 5 31.98 48.42 -10.80
C ALA A 5 30.58 47.80 -10.65
N VAL A 6 30.19 46.95 -11.60
CA VAL A 6 28.95 46.16 -11.51
C VAL A 6 29.28 44.87 -10.76
N LEU A 7 28.89 44.78 -9.49
CA LEU A 7 28.95 43.56 -8.70
C LEU A 7 27.74 42.68 -9.03
N GLY A 8 27.98 41.55 -9.68
CA GLY A 8 26.98 40.52 -9.91
C GLY A 8 26.62 39.78 -8.63
N PHE A 9 25.33 39.73 -8.29
CA PHE A 9 24.81 38.89 -7.21
C PHE A 9 24.57 37.48 -7.76
N ALA A 10 25.50 36.56 -7.51
CA ALA A 10 25.25 35.13 -7.64
C ALA A 10 24.48 34.65 -6.39
N ALA A 11 23.15 34.57 -6.49
CA ALA A 11 22.33 33.95 -5.47
C ALA A 11 22.49 32.42 -5.54
N VAL A 12 23.43 31.87 -4.76
CA VAL A 12 23.51 30.43 -4.51
C VAL A 12 22.44 30.08 -3.47
N GLY A 13 21.24 29.74 -3.95
CA GLY A 13 20.19 29.18 -3.08
C GLY A 13 20.65 27.83 -2.51
N PRO A 14 20.32 27.51 -1.25
CA PRO A 14 20.68 26.22 -0.68
C PRO A 14 19.99 25.11 -1.47
N LEU A 15 20.80 24.24 -2.09
CA LEU A 15 20.37 22.94 -2.56
C LEU A 15 19.78 22.20 -1.36
N GLY A 16 18.45 22.03 -1.35
CA GLY A 16 17.76 21.24 -0.32
C GLY A 16 18.44 19.88 -0.23
N ALA A 17 18.90 19.52 0.97
CA ALA A 17 19.56 18.24 1.21
C ALA A 17 18.62 17.12 0.73
N ALA A 18 19.13 16.26 -0.16
CA ALA A 18 18.42 15.05 -0.55
C ALA A 18 18.10 14.26 0.73
N GLY A 19 16.81 14.12 1.04
CA GLY A 19 16.37 13.29 2.14
C GLY A 19 16.84 11.84 1.93
N PRO A 20 16.96 11.05 3.00
CA PRO A 20 17.39 9.66 2.88
C PRO A 20 16.45 8.91 1.92
N ALA A 21 17.04 8.32 0.88
CA ALA A 21 16.32 7.45 -0.04
C ALA A 21 15.73 6.29 0.76
N HIS A 22 14.40 6.26 0.89
CA HIS A 22 13.71 5.16 1.54
C HIS A 22 13.82 3.92 0.65
N ALA A 23 14.60 2.93 1.09
CA ALA A 23 14.55 1.62 0.49
C ALA A 23 13.18 1.00 0.82
N GLY A 24 12.30 0.94 -0.17
CA GLY A 24 10.94 0.42 -0.01
C GLY A 24 10.08 0.65 -1.24
N ALA A 25 8.86 0.13 -1.19
CA ALA A 25 7.85 0.28 -2.23
C ALA A 25 6.51 0.63 -1.59
N LEU A 26 5.82 1.61 -2.15
CA LEU A 26 4.47 2.02 -1.79
C LEU A 26 3.66 2.14 -3.06
N GLY A 27 2.43 1.65 -3.03
CA GLY A 27 1.50 1.82 -4.12
C GLY A 27 0.08 1.51 -3.68
N SER A 28 -0.86 1.97 -4.49
CA SER A 28 -2.29 1.80 -4.21
C SER A 28 -3.02 1.31 -5.46
N THR A 29 -4.09 0.57 -5.26
CA THR A 29 -4.97 0.10 -6.34
C THR A 29 -6.40 0.42 -5.99
N ALA A 30 -7.15 0.96 -6.95
CA ALA A 30 -8.55 1.30 -6.76
C ALA A 30 -9.38 0.06 -6.41
N ILE A 31 -10.27 0.20 -5.43
CA ILE A 31 -11.30 -0.77 -5.09
C ILE A 31 -12.56 -0.34 -5.86
N GLY A 32 -13.03 -1.19 -6.77
CA GLY A 32 -14.27 -0.92 -7.50
C GLY A 32 -15.50 -0.93 -6.59
N THR A 33 -16.62 -0.42 -7.07
CA THR A 33 -17.90 -0.50 -6.34
C THR A 33 -18.30 -1.97 -6.15
N PHE A 34 -18.76 -2.31 -4.95
CA PHE A 34 -19.40 -3.60 -4.72
C PHE A 34 -20.45 -3.54 -3.62
N THR A 35 -21.42 -4.45 -3.70
CA THR A 35 -22.43 -4.69 -2.68
C THR A 35 -22.27 -6.11 -2.15
N TYR A 36 -22.57 -6.33 -0.87
CA TYR A 36 -22.56 -7.64 -0.23
C TYR A 36 -23.51 -7.67 0.96
N GLU A 37 -24.01 -8.87 1.28
CA GLU A 37 -24.91 -9.08 2.42
C GLU A 37 -24.13 -9.41 3.69
N VAL A 38 -24.53 -8.79 4.80
CA VAL A 38 -24.05 -9.09 6.15
C VAL A 38 -25.29 -9.24 7.04
N ARG A 39 -25.54 -10.47 7.53
CA ARG A 39 -26.67 -10.76 8.41
C ARG A 39 -28.03 -10.31 7.85
N GLY A 40 -28.22 -10.39 6.53
CA GLY A 40 -29.45 -10.00 5.84
C GLY A 40 -29.59 -8.51 5.54
N ALA A 41 -28.55 -7.71 5.78
CA ALA A 41 -28.49 -6.31 5.37
C ALA A 41 -27.48 -6.10 4.24
N ALA A 42 -27.90 -5.35 3.22
CA ALA A 42 -27.06 -4.96 2.10
C ALA A 42 -26.06 -3.86 2.52
N VAL A 43 -24.78 -4.14 2.33
CA VAL A 43 -23.68 -3.17 2.52
C VAL A 43 -23.10 -2.80 1.16
N LYS A 44 -23.08 -1.51 0.85
CA LYS A 44 -22.52 -0.96 -0.39
C LYS A 44 -21.21 -0.22 -0.11
N VAL A 45 -20.16 -0.57 -0.85
CA VAL A 45 -18.90 0.17 -0.90
C VAL A 45 -18.84 0.88 -2.26
N PRO A 46 -18.93 2.22 -2.31
CA PRO A 46 -18.79 2.98 -3.55
C PRO A 46 -17.32 3.07 -4.02
N VAL A 47 -17.12 3.59 -5.23
CA VAL A 47 -15.78 4.03 -5.67
C VAL A 47 -15.21 5.10 -4.74
N GLY A 48 -13.88 5.21 -4.71
CA GLY A 48 -13.16 6.17 -3.88
C GLY A 48 -12.41 5.54 -2.71
N CYS A 49 -12.36 4.21 -2.64
CA CYS A 49 -11.48 3.47 -1.75
C CYS A 49 -10.33 2.81 -2.52
N PHE A 50 -9.18 2.66 -1.87
CA PHE A 50 -7.96 2.15 -2.44
C PHE A 50 -7.30 1.16 -1.48
N LEU A 51 -6.79 0.05 -2.01
CA LEU A 51 -5.91 -0.85 -1.28
C LEU A 51 -4.49 -0.35 -1.42
N SER A 52 -3.95 0.23 -0.36
CA SER A 52 -2.55 0.64 -0.26
C SER A 52 -1.71 -0.51 0.28
N HIS A 53 -0.52 -0.70 -0.28
CA HIS A 53 0.44 -1.70 0.19
C HIS A 53 1.83 -1.09 0.19
N ARG A 54 2.48 -1.17 1.34
CA ARG A 54 3.82 -0.69 1.64
C ARG A 54 4.71 -1.86 2.03
N ILE A 55 5.92 -1.87 1.50
CA ILE A 55 7.01 -2.76 1.91
C ILE A 55 8.22 -1.88 2.18
N ASP A 56 8.75 -1.93 3.39
CA ASP A 56 9.99 -1.26 3.78
C ASP A 56 11.13 -2.28 3.76
N GLY A 57 12.31 -1.88 3.28
CA GLY A 57 13.50 -2.74 3.23
C GLY A 57 14.24 -2.68 1.89
N SER A 58 15.23 -3.54 1.73
CA SER A 58 16.09 -3.57 0.54
C SER A 58 16.34 -5.01 0.10
N GLY A 59 16.24 -5.23 -1.22
CA GLY A 59 16.34 -6.54 -1.82
C GLY A 59 15.39 -7.54 -1.15
N LYS A 60 15.93 -8.70 -0.76
CA LYS A 60 15.15 -9.73 -0.05
C LYS A 60 14.87 -9.42 1.42
N ARG A 61 15.51 -8.39 2.01
CA ARG A 61 15.34 -8.05 3.43
C ARG A 61 14.21 -7.04 3.57
N VAL A 62 13.08 -7.51 4.09
CA VAL A 62 11.90 -6.68 4.42
C VAL A 62 11.99 -6.31 5.90
N SER A 63 11.99 -5.03 6.23
CA SER A 63 11.94 -4.54 7.62
C SER A 63 10.51 -4.39 8.12
N GLY A 64 9.58 -4.09 7.23
CA GLY A 64 8.16 -3.96 7.54
C GLY A 64 7.31 -4.14 6.30
N GLN A 65 6.08 -4.62 6.49
CA GLN A 65 5.09 -4.67 5.43
C GLN A 65 3.71 -4.36 5.99
N LEU A 66 2.99 -3.52 5.27
CA LEU A 66 1.67 -3.04 5.65
C LEU A 66 0.77 -3.03 4.44
N ALA A 67 -0.49 -3.37 4.62
CA ALA A 67 -1.52 -2.99 3.67
C ALA A 67 -2.77 -2.55 4.39
N GLY A 68 -3.43 -1.54 3.82
CA GLY A 68 -4.62 -0.94 4.38
C GLY A 68 -5.55 -0.45 3.30
N VAL A 69 -6.80 -0.20 3.69
CA VAL A 69 -7.77 0.47 2.85
C VAL A 69 -7.85 1.93 3.24
N ASP A 70 -7.63 2.80 2.27
CA ASP A 70 -7.78 4.24 2.41
C ASP A 70 -8.92 4.70 1.51
N CYS A 71 -9.87 5.47 2.04
CA CYS A 71 -10.99 6.01 1.30
C CYS A 71 -10.97 7.53 1.31
N VAL A 72 -11.47 8.16 0.25
CA VAL A 72 -11.53 9.63 0.10
C VAL A 72 -12.94 10.09 -0.24
N GLY A 73 -13.23 11.36 0.05
CA GLY A 73 -14.54 11.98 -0.22
C GLY A 73 -15.68 11.24 0.49
N ALA A 74 -16.82 11.10 -0.19
CA ALA A 74 -17.99 10.41 0.37
C ALA A 74 -17.70 8.95 0.74
N ALA A 75 -16.78 8.28 0.04
CA ALA A 75 -16.42 6.90 0.36
C ALA A 75 -15.76 6.78 1.74
N ALA A 76 -15.05 7.80 2.22
CA ALA A 76 -14.47 7.82 3.56
C ALA A 76 -15.54 7.80 4.67
N ALA A 77 -16.67 8.47 4.44
CA ALA A 77 -17.76 8.55 5.41
C ALA A 77 -18.61 7.27 5.45
N PHE A 78 -18.92 6.70 4.28
CA PHE A 78 -19.96 5.67 4.16
C PHE A 78 -19.45 4.25 3.93
N SER A 79 -18.17 4.06 3.54
CA SER A 79 -17.65 2.71 3.29
C SER A 79 -17.45 1.95 4.59
N ARG A 80 -17.97 0.72 4.61
CA ARG A 80 -17.74 -0.26 5.66
C ARG A 80 -17.37 -1.59 5.03
N PHE A 81 -16.29 -2.18 5.54
CA PHE A 81 -15.75 -3.45 5.13
C PHE A 81 -15.93 -4.44 6.28
N CYS A 82 -16.88 -5.37 6.15
CA CYS A 82 -17.17 -6.39 7.15
C CYS A 82 -16.64 -7.75 6.69
N ASN A 83 -16.41 -8.66 7.64
CA ASN A 83 -15.85 -9.99 7.34
C ASN A 83 -14.57 -9.87 6.50
N TRP A 84 -13.71 -8.92 6.87
CA TRP A 84 -12.57 -8.52 6.07
C TRP A 84 -11.31 -9.31 6.45
N ARG A 85 -10.41 -9.45 5.48
CA ARG A 85 -9.08 -10.07 5.67
C ARG A 85 -8.12 -9.51 4.65
N ILE A 86 -6.88 -9.26 5.05
CA ILE A 86 -5.80 -8.88 4.13
C ILE A 86 -4.75 -9.98 4.12
N ASP A 87 -4.48 -10.55 2.96
CA ASP A 87 -3.45 -11.57 2.77
C ASP A 87 -2.21 -10.96 2.09
N PHE A 88 -1.03 -11.47 2.44
CA PHE A 88 0.21 -11.15 1.73
C PHE A 88 0.67 -12.38 0.93
N ALA A 89 0.69 -12.27 -0.38
CA ALA A 89 1.07 -13.34 -1.30
C ALA A 89 2.43 -13.03 -1.95
N TYR A 90 3.26 -14.06 -2.10
CA TYR A 90 4.61 -13.93 -2.64
C TYR A 90 4.83 -14.96 -3.75
N ALA A 91 5.43 -14.50 -4.85
CA ALA A 91 5.81 -15.31 -5.99
C ALA A 91 7.27 -15.04 -6.37
N ASP A 92 7.94 -16.02 -6.96
CA ASP A 92 9.28 -15.86 -7.51
C ASP A 92 9.28 -15.04 -8.82
N THR A 93 10.45 -14.78 -9.40
CA THR A 93 10.60 -14.04 -10.66
C THR A 93 9.92 -14.72 -11.85
N ASN A 94 9.66 -16.02 -11.77
CA ASN A 94 8.95 -16.78 -12.79
C ASN A 94 7.42 -16.79 -12.55
N GLY A 95 6.96 -16.04 -11.54
CA GLY A 95 5.54 -15.94 -11.20
C GLY A 95 5.01 -17.12 -10.38
N ARG A 96 5.85 -18.08 -9.96
CA ARG A 96 5.42 -19.22 -9.15
C ARG A 96 5.22 -18.77 -7.71
N ALA A 97 3.97 -18.89 -7.23
CA ALA A 97 3.63 -18.60 -5.84
C ALA A 97 4.34 -19.58 -4.90
N TYR A 98 5.04 -19.05 -3.89
CA TYR A 98 5.73 -19.88 -2.89
C TYR A 98 5.23 -19.66 -1.47
N ARG A 99 4.49 -18.56 -1.21
CA ARG A 99 3.92 -18.29 0.11
C ARG A 99 2.70 -17.41 0.01
N THR A 100 1.67 -17.74 0.79
CA THR A 100 0.60 -16.80 1.14
C THR A 100 0.52 -16.72 2.66
N ALA A 101 0.93 -15.57 3.22
CA ALA A 101 0.73 -15.27 4.63
C ALA A 101 -0.69 -14.76 4.83
N ARG A 102 -1.62 -15.67 5.12
CA ARG A 102 -3.04 -15.34 5.38
C ARG A 102 -3.17 -14.43 6.61
N GLY A 103 -4.05 -13.42 6.53
CA GLY A 103 -4.41 -12.56 7.66
C GLY A 103 -5.45 -13.20 8.59
N ALA A 104 -5.66 -12.60 9.76
CA ALA A 104 -6.84 -12.92 10.58
C ALA A 104 -8.11 -12.47 9.84
N ALA A 105 -9.21 -13.19 10.05
CA ALA A 105 -10.52 -12.76 9.59
C ALA A 105 -11.16 -11.88 10.67
N HIS A 106 -11.64 -10.72 10.27
CA HIS A 106 -12.28 -9.73 11.14
C HIS A 106 -13.77 -9.69 10.82
N ALA A 107 -14.60 -10.18 11.75
CA ALA A 107 -16.04 -10.29 11.54
C ALA A 107 -16.76 -8.94 11.65
N GLU A 108 -16.17 -8.01 12.39
CA GLU A 108 -16.59 -6.63 12.53
C GLU A 108 -16.48 -5.85 11.21
N CYS A 109 -17.22 -4.74 11.14
CA CYS A 109 -17.14 -3.80 10.04
C CYS A 109 -16.17 -2.68 10.39
N ASP A 110 -15.20 -2.42 9.52
CA ASP A 110 -14.22 -1.34 9.68
C ASP A 110 -14.27 -0.39 8.46
N GLY A 111 -14.00 0.90 8.68
CA GLY A 111 -13.83 1.88 7.60
C GLY A 111 -12.43 1.87 6.99
N ALA A 112 -11.42 1.46 7.77
CA ALA A 112 -10.02 1.43 7.35
C ALA A 112 -9.32 0.11 7.74
N PRO A 113 -9.75 -1.05 7.19
CA PRO A 113 -9.06 -2.32 7.35
C PRO A 113 -7.54 -2.18 7.20
N LEU A 114 -6.79 -2.65 8.18
CA LEU A 114 -5.34 -2.49 8.23
C LEU A 114 -4.66 -3.78 8.71
N ARG A 115 -3.58 -4.15 8.03
CA ARG A 115 -2.70 -5.24 8.47
C ARG A 115 -1.25 -4.84 8.39
N ARG A 116 -0.50 -5.16 9.45
CA ARG A 116 0.95 -4.99 9.56
C ARG A 116 1.62 -6.33 9.82
N VAL A 117 2.81 -6.53 9.26
CA VAL A 117 3.69 -7.64 9.61
C VAL A 117 5.13 -7.13 9.75
N GLY A 118 5.86 -7.73 10.70
CA GLY A 118 7.24 -7.36 11.00
C GLY A 118 8.27 -7.89 10.00
N ALA A 119 9.53 -7.64 10.35
CA ALA A 119 10.70 -7.95 9.54
C ALA A 119 10.79 -9.44 9.14
N ARG A 120 11.32 -9.68 7.94
CA ARG A 120 11.58 -11.02 7.39
C ARG A 120 12.57 -10.96 6.24
N THR A 121 13.19 -12.09 5.96
CA THR A 121 13.95 -12.27 4.71
C THR A 121 13.17 -13.17 3.76
N LEU A 122 12.98 -12.71 2.53
CA LEU A 122 12.36 -13.50 1.47
C LEU A 122 13.37 -14.53 0.93
N PRO A 123 12.94 -15.77 0.61
CA PRO A 123 13.86 -16.77 0.07
C PRO A 123 14.36 -16.38 -1.33
N THR A 124 13.50 -15.73 -2.11
CA THR A 124 13.75 -15.35 -3.50
C THR A 124 13.22 -13.95 -3.81
N TYR A 125 13.79 -13.34 -4.85
CA TYR A 125 13.24 -12.15 -5.51
C TYR A 125 11.97 -12.51 -6.28
N GLY A 126 11.19 -11.50 -6.65
CA GLY A 126 9.96 -11.72 -7.41
C GLY A 126 8.90 -10.70 -7.07
N LYS A 127 7.70 -11.17 -6.71
CA LYS A 127 6.54 -10.32 -6.51
C LYS A 127 5.96 -10.50 -5.11
N ALA A 128 5.62 -9.40 -4.45
CA ALA A 128 4.91 -9.38 -3.19
C ALA A 128 3.61 -8.59 -3.35
N CYS A 129 2.47 -9.18 -3.00
CA CYS A 129 1.16 -8.58 -3.17
C CYS A 129 0.36 -8.55 -1.88
N ALA A 130 -0.37 -7.47 -1.64
CA ALA A 130 -1.49 -7.43 -0.72
C ALA A 130 -2.79 -7.79 -1.43
N LYS A 131 -3.62 -8.61 -0.79
CA LYS A 131 -4.93 -9.04 -1.30
C LYS A 131 -6.00 -8.74 -0.27
N LEU A 132 -6.95 -7.87 -0.62
CA LEU A 132 -8.09 -7.54 0.23
C LEU A 132 -9.24 -8.48 -0.05
N PHE A 133 -9.72 -9.17 0.98
CA PHE A 133 -10.94 -9.95 0.96
C PHE A 133 -12.00 -9.28 1.82
N VAL A 134 -13.24 -9.25 1.32
CA VAL A 134 -14.40 -8.72 2.03
C VAL A 134 -15.54 -9.70 1.84
N ASN A 135 -16.09 -10.20 2.94
CA ASN A 135 -17.11 -11.25 2.94
C ASN A 135 -16.71 -12.47 2.10
N GLY A 136 -15.45 -12.91 2.26
CA GLY A 136 -14.87 -14.05 1.56
C GLY A 136 -14.46 -13.81 0.10
N LYS A 137 -14.85 -12.68 -0.53
CA LYS A 137 -14.53 -12.37 -1.94
C LYS A 137 -13.31 -11.46 -2.05
N LEU A 138 -12.42 -11.75 -3.00
CA LEU A 138 -11.29 -10.89 -3.34
C LEU A 138 -11.81 -9.58 -3.98
N ARG A 139 -11.43 -8.43 -3.43
CA ARG A 139 -11.90 -7.11 -3.88
C ARG A 139 -10.82 -6.27 -4.55
N ALA A 140 -9.57 -6.42 -4.11
CA ALA A 140 -8.44 -5.73 -4.71
C ALA A 140 -7.14 -6.49 -4.47
N THR A 141 -6.18 -6.27 -5.36
CA THR A 141 -4.80 -6.73 -5.23
C THR A 141 -3.86 -5.61 -5.62
N GLN A 142 -2.92 -5.28 -4.76
CA GLN A 142 -1.81 -4.37 -5.04
C GLN A 142 -0.52 -5.19 -4.96
N CYS A 143 0.40 -5.02 -5.91
CA CYS A 143 1.66 -5.75 -5.93
C CYS A 143 2.87 -4.82 -6.12
N HIS A 144 4.00 -5.28 -5.60
CA HIS A 144 5.33 -4.74 -5.83
C HIS A 144 6.26 -5.82 -6.34
N TYR A 145 7.21 -5.44 -7.19
CA TYR A 145 8.34 -6.29 -7.52
C TYR A 145 9.46 -6.06 -6.50
N ILE A 146 9.96 -7.17 -5.95
CA ILE A 146 11.13 -7.21 -5.10
C ILE A 146 12.30 -7.62 -5.98
N THR A 147 13.16 -6.65 -6.29
CA THR A 147 14.35 -6.82 -7.14
C THR A 147 15.62 -6.69 -6.33
N LYS A 148 16.77 -6.94 -6.97
CA LYS A 148 18.09 -6.64 -6.40
C LYS A 148 18.27 -5.14 -6.20
#